data_AF-A0A8T4A856-F1
#
_entry.id   AF-A0A8T4A856-F1
#
_cell.length_a   1.000
_cell.length_b   1.000
_cell.length_c   1.000
_cell.angle_alpha   90.00
_cell.angle_beta   90.00
_cell.angle_gamma   90.00
#
_symmetry.space_group_name_H-M   'P 1'
#
loop_
_entity.id
_entity.type
_entity.pdbx_description
1 polymer ?
#
loop_
_entity_poly.entity_id
_entity_poly.type
_entity_poly.pdbx_seq_one_letter_code
_entity_poly.pdbx_strand_id
1 'polypeptide(L)'
;MPKKIHTRVKRKKGQKGTHLRKRYLFTTRPAKKGARTFNTEEQAHAWATAHGMKKDDYTLVRVKNFMKFQIQQKTVRVSKLQP
;
A
#
# COMPACT_ATOMS: atom_id res chain seq x y z
N MET A 1 25.79 43.60 -2.95
CA MET A 1 25.66 42.13 -2.89
C MET A 1 24.45 41.76 -2.03
N PRO A 2 23.42 41.08 -2.56
CA PRO A 2 22.27 40.67 -1.73
C PRO A 2 22.72 39.63 -0.69
N LYS A 3 22.54 39.95 0.60
CA LYS A 3 22.90 39.07 1.72
C LYS A 3 22.07 37.77 1.63
N LYS A 4 22.74 36.61 1.63
CA LYS A 4 22.07 35.30 1.70
C LYS A 4 21.30 35.19 3.02
N ILE A 5 19.97 35.20 2.96
CA ILE A 5 19.11 35.06 4.14
C ILE A 5 18.91 33.58 4.47
N HIS A 6 19.11 33.22 5.74
CA HIS A 6 18.91 31.87 6.26
C HIS A 6 17.45 31.39 6.10
N THR A 7 17.25 30.11 5.82
CA THR A 7 15.94 29.49 5.55
C THR A 7 14.97 29.60 6.73
N ARG A 8 15.47 29.58 7.98
CA ARG A 8 14.67 29.81 9.19
C ARG A 8 14.01 31.20 9.21
N VAL A 9 14.72 32.23 8.75
CA VAL A 9 14.19 33.61 8.67
C VAL A 9 13.15 33.71 7.55
N LYS A 10 13.40 33.06 6.40
CA LYS A 10 12.41 32.96 5.30
C LYS A 10 11.10 32.32 5.76
N ARG A 11 11.18 31.25 6.57
CA ARG A 11 10.01 30.57 7.16
C ARG A 11 9.24 31.46 8.14
N LYS A 12 9.93 32.20 9.02
CA LYS A 12 9.29 33.14 9.96
C LYS A 12 8.55 34.27 9.24
N LYS A 13 9.07 34.75 8.11
CA LYS A 13 8.47 35.82 7.30
C LYS A 13 7.36 35.33 6.34
N GLY A 14 6.92 34.07 6.43
CA GLY A 14 5.90 33.53 5.52
C GLY A 14 6.35 33.32 4.07
N GLN A 15 7.60 33.68 3.74
CA GLN A 15 8.25 33.43 2.46
C GLN A 15 8.69 31.96 2.37
N LYS A 16 7.72 31.04 2.53
CA LYS A 16 7.94 29.62 2.29
C LYS A 16 8.18 29.45 0.80
N GLY A 17 9.35 28.93 0.44
CA GLY A 17 9.78 28.72 -0.94
C GLY A 17 8.63 28.22 -1.82
N THR A 18 8.41 28.94 -2.91
CA THR A 18 7.33 28.82 -3.89
C THR A 18 7.17 27.42 -4.51
N HIS A 19 8.07 26.48 -4.22
CA HIS A 19 8.12 25.17 -4.86
C HIS A 19 7.31 24.05 -4.21
N LEU A 20 6.91 24.16 -2.94
CA LEU A 20 6.36 22.99 -2.23
C LEU A 20 4.84 22.89 -2.17
N ARG A 21 4.11 23.98 -2.44
CA ARG A 21 2.64 23.96 -2.33
C ARG A 21 1.90 23.45 -3.56
N LYS A 22 2.50 23.44 -4.76
CA LYS A 22 1.78 23.11 -6.00
C LYS A 22 1.80 21.63 -6.41
N ARG A 23 2.65 20.77 -5.82
CA ARG A 23 2.78 19.37 -6.25
C ARG A 23 1.77 18.39 -5.63
N TYR A 24 1.10 18.77 -4.54
CA TYR A 24 0.25 17.84 -3.77
C TYR A 24 -1.26 18.02 -3.99
N LEU A 25 -1.69 19.08 -4.68
CA LEU A 25 -3.12 19.46 -4.75
C LEU A 25 -3.91 18.86 -5.93
N PHE A 26 -3.29 18.15 -6.87
CA PHE A 26 -3.96 17.76 -8.14
C PHE A 26 -3.83 16.28 -8.54
N THR A 27 -3.54 15.36 -7.62
CA THR A 27 -3.61 13.93 -7.96
C THR A 27 -4.94 13.35 -7.49
N THR A 28 -5.97 13.42 -8.34
CA THR A 28 -7.27 12.75 -8.13
C THR A 28 -7.22 11.25 -8.41
N ARG A 29 -6.03 10.66 -8.55
CA ARG A 29 -5.89 9.23 -8.81
C ARG A 29 -6.45 8.47 -7.60
N PRO A 30 -7.49 7.65 -7.77
CA PRO A 30 -8.00 6.85 -6.68
C PRO A 30 -6.86 5.96 -6.17
N ALA A 31 -6.65 5.93 -4.87
CA ALA A 31 -5.64 5.08 -4.27
C ALA A 31 -5.93 3.63 -4.69
N LYS A 32 -4.96 2.97 -5.33
CA LYS A 32 -5.07 1.54 -5.63
C LYS A 32 -5.21 0.80 -4.31
N LYS A 33 -6.39 0.22 -4.05
CA LYS A 33 -6.59 -0.67 -2.91
C LYS A 33 -5.76 -1.92 -3.17
N GLY A 34 -4.59 -1.99 -2.52
CA GLY A 34 -3.72 -3.15 -2.58
C GLY A 34 -4.38 -4.38 -1.96
N ALA A 35 -3.75 -5.54 -2.16
CA ALA A 35 -4.17 -6.77 -1.51
C ALA A 35 -4.23 -6.60 0.02
N ARG A 36 -5.24 -7.20 0.64
CA ARG A 36 -5.45 -7.10 2.09
C ARG A 36 -4.33 -7.82 2.82
N THR A 37 -3.83 -7.20 3.90
CA THR A 37 -2.76 -7.76 4.73
C THR A 37 -3.19 -7.81 6.19
N PHE A 38 -2.62 -8.76 6.94
CA PHE A 38 -2.96 -9.07 8.33
C PHE A 38 -1.71 -9.04 9.21
N ASN A 39 -1.90 -8.89 10.52
CA ASN A 39 -0.80 -8.85 11.48
C ASN A 39 -0.37 -10.25 11.93
N THR A 40 -1.33 -11.17 12.06
CA THR A 40 -1.10 -12.54 12.52
C THR A 40 -1.62 -13.55 11.49
N GLU A 41 -1.07 -14.76 11.54
CA GLU A 41 -1.50 -15.88 10.69
C GLU A 41 -2.94 -16.28 11.00
N GLU A 42 -3.31 -16.31 12.28
CA GLU A 42 -4.68 -16.59 12.73
C GLU A 42 -5.71 -15.62 12.16
N GLN A 43 -5.41 -14.32 12.14
CA GLN A 43 -6.30 -13.31 11.56
C GLN A 43 -6.51 -13.52 10.07
N ALA A 44 -5.45 -13.91 9.36
CA ALA A 44 -5.56 -14.18 7.94
C ALA A 44 -6.38 -15.46 7.67
N HIS A 45 -6.18 -16.52 8.46
CA HIS A 45 -6.99 -17.73 8.37
C HIS A 45 -8.46 -17.47 8.69
N ALA A 46 -8.76 -16.74 9.77
CA ALA A 46 -10.13 -16.37 10.14
C ALA A 46 -10.82 -15.52 9.07
N TRP A 47 -10.07 -14.62 8.43
CA TRP A 47 -10.60 -13.88 7.29
C TRP A 47 -10.87 -14.79 6.10
N ALA A 48 -9.96 -15.71 5.79
CA ALA A 48 -10.12 -16.63 4.67
C ALA A 48 -11.33 -17.56 4.85
N THR A 49 -11.52 -18.12 6.04
CA THR A 49 -12.67 -18.96 6.36
C THR A 49 -13.99 -18.19 6.31
N ALA A 50 -14.00 -16.94 6.81
CA ALA A 50 -15.17 -16.07 6.71
C ALA A 50 -15.55 -15.72 5.26
N HIS A 51 -14.61 -15.80 4.33
CA HIS A 51 -14.83 -15.58 2.89
C HIS A 51 -14.97 -16.89 2.10
N GLY A 52 -15.15 -18.02 2.77
CA GLY A 52 -15.41 -19.32 2.16
C GLY A 52 -14.22 -19.98 1.48
N MET A 53 -12.98 -19.52 1.73
CA MET A 53 -11.78 -20.14 1.18
C MET A 53 -11.32 -21.32 2.04
N LYS A 54 -11.08 -22.49 1.44
CA LYS A 54 -10.49 -23.63 2.13
C LYS A 54 -8.98 -23.45 2.25
N LYS A 55 -8.37 -24.05 3.28
CA LYS A 55 -6.91 -23.95 3.52
C LYS A 55 -6.07 -24.38 2.31
N ASP A 56 -6.59 -25.27 1.48
CA ASP A 56 -5.88 -25.76 0.29
C ASP A 56 -5.90 -24.77 -0.87
N ASP A 57 -6.89 -23.88 -0.92
CA ASP A 57 -7.13 -22.94 -2.01
C ASP A 57 -6.25 -21.69 -1.93
N TYR A 58 -5.60 -21.45 -0.78
CA TYR A 58 -4.75 -20.29 -0.58
C TYR A 58 -3.43 -20.62 0.09
N THR A 59 -2.45 -19.74 -0.11
CA THR A 59 -1.21 -19.71 0.65
C THR A 59 -1.08 -18.40 1.39
N LEU A 60 -0.37 -18.48 2.52
CA LEU A 60 0.01 -17.33 3.31
C LEU A 60 1.42 -16.91 2.95
N VAL A 61 1.55 -15.67 2.46
CA VAL A 61 2.84 -15.08 2.11
C VAL A 61 3.15 -13.95 3.08
N ARG A 62 4.34 -14.00 3.67
CA ARG A 62 4.86 -12.91 4.49
C ARG A 62 5.30 -11.75 3.59
N VAL A 63 4.76 -10.57 3.84
CA VAL A 63 5.00 -9.35 3.06
C VAL A 63 5.43 -8.19 3.95
N LYS A 64 5.89 -7.09 3.34
CA LYS A 64 6.32 -5.86 4.02
C LYS A 64 7.40 -6.15 5.08
N ASN A 65 8.53 -6.69 4.62
CA ASN A 65 9.67 -7.12 5.46
C ASN A 65 9.26 -8.13 6.54
N PHE A 66 8.46 -9.14 6.15
CA PHE A 66 8.00 -10.20 7.03
C PHE A 66 7.12 -9.76 8.21
N MET A 67 6.65 -8.52 8.23
CA MET A 67 5.81 -8.00 9.31
C MET A 67 4.31 -8.22 9.11
N LYS A 68 3.89 -8.63 7.90
CA LYS A 68 2.48 -8.78 7.54
C LYS A 68 2.26 -10.08 6.79
N PHE A 69 1.02 -10.56 6.83
CA PHE A 69 0.57 -11.75 6.12
C PHE A 69 -0.40 -11.36 5.02
N GLN A 70 -0.21 -11.88 3.82
CA GLN A 70 -1.09 -11.72 2.69
C GLN A 70 -1.59 -13.09 2.22
N ILE A 71 -2.86 -13.16 1.88
CA ILE A 71 -3.47 -14.36 1.30
C ILE A 71 -3.29 -14.31 -0.21
N GLN A 72 -2.63 -15.32 -0.78
CA GLN A 72 -2.58 -15.54 -2.23
C GLN A 72 -3.45 -16.74 -2.57
N GLN A 73 -4.41 -16.55 -3.49
CA GLN A 73 -5.17 -17.66 -4.03
C GLN A 73 -4.24 -18.51 -4.90
N LYS A 74 -4.22 -19.82 -4.67
CA LYS A 74 -3.61 -20.76 -5.60
C LYS A 74 -4.52 -20.79 -6.82
N THR A 75 -4.11 -20.13 -7.90
CA THR A 75 -4.78 -20.27 -9.18
C THR A 75 -4.63 -21.72 -9.62
N VAL A 76 -5.65 -22.54 -9.35
CA VAL A 76 -5.83 -23.80 -10.07
C VAL A 76 -5.99 -23.38 -11.52
N ARG A 77 -4.93 -23.53 -12.31
CA ARG A 77 -5.03 -23.40 -13.76
C ARG A 77 -5.90 -24.57 -14.19
N VAL A 78 -7.21 -24.37 -14.20
CA VAL A 78 -8.10 -25.23 -14.96
C VAL A 78 -7.68 -24.98 -16.41
N SER A 79 -6.76 -25.80 -16.90
CA SER A 79 -6.49 -25.90 -18.33
C SER A 79 -7.84 -26.15 -18.96
N LYS A 80 -8.36 -25.12 -19.64
CA LYS A 80 -9.54 -25.26 -20.49
C LYS A 80 -9.18 -26.33 -21.51
N LEU A 81 -9.59 -27.57 -21.25
CA LEU A 81 -9.78 -28.57 -22.29
C LEU A 81 -10.89 -27.99 -23.16
N GLN A 82 -10.50 -27.35 -24.26
CA GLN A 82 -11.42 -27.09 -25.34
C GLN A 82 -11.79 -28.45 -25.96
N PRO A 83 -13.06 -28.67 -26.31
CA PRO A 83 -13.50 -29.88 -26.99
C PRO A 83 -12.83 -30.05 -28.36
#